data_AF-A0A8J7XZG9-F1
#
_entry.id   AF-A0A8J7XZG9-F1
#
_cell.length_a   1.000
_cell.length_b   1.000
_cell.length_c   1.000
_cell.angle_alpha   90.00
_cell.angle_beta   90.00
_cell.angle_gamma   90.00
#
_symmetry.space_group_name_H-M   'P 1'
#
loop_
_entity.id
_entity.type
_entity.pdbx_description
1 polymer ?
#
loop_
_entity_poly.entity_id
_entity_poly.type
_entity_poly.pdbx_seq_one_letter_code
_entity_poly.pdbx_strand_id
1 'polypeptide(L)'
;MGPLDSGETLTITFEAYVNGEELPALNEVTVTGTPPNGSPVSDEDSALVTNPTGTVYQPRVSLQPLAYAGMMDCYSRYKELIERIRESGVEVEWRREAPCCETLEDLVEQLLRMILDKGLDKTYPGKWARVQELLPYVELCCRQLEEYFFAGNYIASNYWSNQRDRNYEELIELLLEILEEG
;
A
#
# COMPACT_ATOMS: atom_id res chain seq x y z
N MET A 1 9.85 34.90 -9.33
CA MET A 1 10.64 35.50 -8.23
C MET A 1 11.72 36.38 -8.84
N GLY A 2 11.99 37.55 -8.25
CA GLY A 2 13.00 38.50 -8.74
C GLY A 2 14.33 38.40 -7.97
N PRO A 3 15.37 39.15 -8.40
CA PRO A 3 16.63 39.24 -7.66
C PRO A 3 16.42 39.91 -6.29
N LEU A 4 17.16 39.46 -5.28
CA LEU A 4 17.19 40.05 -3.94
C LEU A 4 18.31 41.08 -3.86
N ASP A 5 18.03 42.20 -3.21
CA ASP A 5 19.05 43.20 -2.88
C ASP A 5 19.97 42.72 -1.75
N SER A 6 21.14 43.35 -1.62
CA SER A 6 22.12 42.99 -0.59
C SER A 6 21.54 43.16 0.82
N GLY A 7 21.47 42.06 1.58
CA GLY A 7 20.92 42.03 2.93
C GLY A 7 19.41 41.81 2.99
N GLU A 8 18.75 41.67 1.85
CA GLU A 8 17.33 41.32 1.77
C GLU A 8 17.13 39.83 2.07
N THR A 9 16.07 39.52 2.82
CA THR A 9 15.67 38.15 3.15
C THR A 9 14.33 37.86 2.52
N LEU A 10 14.23 36.73 1.83
CA LEU A 10 12.97 36.22 1.29
C LEU A 10 12.67 34.86 1.90
N THR A 11 11.53 34.77 2.58
CA THR A 11 11.02 33.50 3.12
C THR A 11 9.99 32.93 2.15
N ILE A 12 10.20 31.69 1.73
CA ILE A 12 9.22 30.92 0.95
C ILE A 12 8.75 29.77 1.83
N THR A 13 7.45 29.67 2.04
CA THR A 13 6.85 28.56 2.78
C THR A 13 6.09 27.67 1.80
N PHE A 14 6.46 26.39 1.76
CA PHE A 14 5.69 25.36 1.07
C PHE A 14 4.96 24.52 2.10
N GLU A 15 3.66 24.32 1.90
CA GLU A 15 2.84 23.39 2.69
C GLU A 15 2.37 22.28 1.75
N ALA A 16 2.70 21.03 2.09
CA ALA A 16 2.24 19.85 1.38
C ALA A 16 1.46 18.97 2.37
N TYR A 17 0.22 18.65 2.02
CA TYR A 17 -0.61 17.72 2.79
C TYR A 17 -0.32 16.30 2.31
N VAL A 18 0.42 15.53 3.13
CA VAL A 18 0.61 14.10 2.90
C VAL A 18 -0.57 13.38 3.58
N ASN A 19 -1.41 12.72 2.79
CA ASN A 19 -2.64 12.05 3.26
C ASN A 19 -2.39 10.76 4.06
N GLY A 20 -1.12 10.35 4.23
CA GLY A 20 -0.74 9.16 4.98
C GLY A 20 -1.10 7.84 4.30
N GLU A 21 -1.43 7.86 3.00
CA GLU A 21 -1.65 6.64 2.21
C GLU A 21 -0.34 6.07 1.65
N GLU A 22 0.69 6.89 1.47
CA GLU A 22 2.03 6.47 1.04
C GLU A 22 3.06 6.72 2.15
N LEU A 23 3.32 5.70 2.99
CA LEU A 23 4.33 5.75 4.04
C LEU A 23 5.43 4.68 3.81
N PRO A 24 6.73 5.00 4.07
CA PRO A 24 7.25 6.29 4.53
C PRO A 24 7.27 7.35 3.42
N ALA A 25 7.02 8.61 3.76
CA ALA A 25 7.10 9.72 2.82
C ALA A 25 8.40 10.52 3.05
N LEU A 26 9.21 10.69 2.00
CA LEU A 26 10.38 11.56 2.03
C LEU A 26 9.99 12.94 1.51
N ASN A 27 10.15 13.97 2.35
CA ASN A 27 10.02 15.36 1.95
C ASN A 27 11.42 15.93 1.74
N GLU A 28 11.74 16.37 0.53
CA GLU A 28 13.05 16.89 0.15
C GLU A 28 12.91 18.29 -0.44
N VAL A 29 13.76 19.21 0.00
CA VAL A 29 13.78 20.59 -0.47
C VAL A 29 15.21 20.97 -0.86
N THR A 30 15.36 21.49 -2.07
CA THR A 30 16.64 21.99 -2.61
C THR A 30 16.50 23.45 -2.98
N VAL A 31 17.43 24.29 -2.52
CA VAL A 31 17.46 25.73 -2.79
C VAL A 31 18.80 26.10 -3.39
N THR A 32 18.78 26.89 -4.46
CA THR A 32 20.00 27.42 -5.10
C THR A 32 19.90 28.92 -5.28
N GLY A 33 21.00 29.64 -5.03
CA GLY A 33 21.13 31.08 -5.25
C GLY A 33 22.38 31.40 -6.05
N THR A 34 22.27 32.29 -7.04
CA THR A 34 23.42 32.77 -7.80
C THR A 34 23.59 34.28 -7.59
N PRO A 35 24.64 34.73 -6.88
CA PRO A 35 24.87 36.16 -6.71
C PRO A 35 25.33 36.78 -8.05
N PRO A 36 25.02 38.07 -8.31
CA PRO A 36 25.48 38.76 -9.52
C PRO A 36 27.01 38.78 -9.66
N ASN A 37 27.72 38.79 -8.53
CA ASN A 37 29.17 38.67 -8.44
C ASN A 37 29.49 37.59 -7.39
N GLY A 38 30.04 36.46 -7.81
CA GLY A 38 30.46 35.39 -6.90
C GLY A 38 30.09 33.99 -7.40
N SER A 39 30.41 32.99 -6.58
CA SER A 39 30.02 31.61 -6.88
C SER A 39 28.56 31.37 -6.46
N PRO A 40 27.81 30.54 -7.21
CA PRO A 40 26.53 30.04 -6.75
C PRO A 40 26.65 29.35 -5.39
N VAL A 41 25.57 29.41 -4.62
CA VAL A 41 25.41 28.69 -3.35
C VAL A 41 24.19 27.79 -3.44
N SER A 42 24.23 26.66 -2.75
CA SER A 42 23.11 25.72 -2.67
C SER A 42 22.97 25.22 -1.24
N ASP A 43 21.74 24.88 -0.88
CA ASP A 43 21.39 24.25 0.38
C ASP A 43 20.30 23.20 0.14
N GLU A 44 20.36 22.11 0.88
CA GLU A 44 19.47 20.95 0.75
C GLU A 44 19.06 20.49 2.15
N ASP A 45 17.77 20.26 2.34
CA ASP A 45 17.23 19.68 3.57
C ASP A 45 16.19 18.61 3.25
N SER A 46 16.12 17.58 4.08
CA SER A 46 15.16 16.49 3.92
C SER A 46 14.60 16.02 5.25
N ALA A 47 13.32 15.68 5.25
CA ALA A 47 12.61 15.14 6.38
C ALA A 47 11.93 13.82 5.99
N LEU A 48 12.32 12.74 6.65
CA LEU A 48 11.63 11.46 6.53
C LEU A 48 10.41 11.47 7.47
N VAL A 49 9.22 11.45 6.88
CA VAL A 49 7.97 11.28 7.61
C VAL A 49 7.66 9.79 7.66
N THR A 50 8.01 9.16 8.77
CA THR A 50 7.59 7.80 9.08
C THR A 50 6.24 7.82 9.79
N ASN A 51 5.43 6.76 9.62
CA ASN A 51 4.34 6.45 10.54
C ASN A 51 4.86 6.63 11.99
N PRO A 52 4.11 7.19 12.95
CA PRO A 52 4.49 7.14 14.36
C PRO A 52 4.75 5.68 14.78
N THR A 53 6.00 5.26 14.68
CA THR A 53 6.57 4.05 15.29
C THR A 53 6.93 4.33 16.76
N GLY A 54 6.20 5.24 17.39
CA GLY A 54 6.29 5.54 18.81
C GLY A 54 5.03 5.01 19.46
N THR A 55 5.18 4.03 20.37
CA THR A 55 4.18 3.46 21.28
C THR A 55 2.87 4.26 21.29
N VAL A 56 1.93 3.84 20.44
CA VAL A 56 0.60 4.44 20.46
C VAL A 56 0.03 4.10 21.84
N TYR A 57 -0.34 5.14 22.57
CA TYR A 57 -1.14 5.03 23.79
C TYR A 57 -2.28 4.06 23.48
N GLN A 58 -2.17 2.81 23.91
CA GLN A 58 -3.20 1.83 23.62
C GLN A 58 -4.46 2.35 24.31
N PRO A 59 -5.58 2.50 23.59
CA PRO A 59 -6.83 2.87 24.25
C PRO A 59 -7.07 1.91 25.42
N ARG A 60 -7.73 2.38 26.49
CA ARG A 60 -7.98 1.57 27.72
C ARG A 60 -8.73 0.25 27.44
N VAL A 61 -9.26 0.08 26.24
CA VAL A 61 -9.80 -1.16 25.69
C VAL A 61 -8.73 -1.81 24.82
N SER A 62 -8.33 -3.04 25.15
CA SER A 62 -7.38 -3.79 24.33
C SER A 62 -7.91 -3.92 22.90
N LEU A 63 -7.15 -3.43 21.93
CA LEU A 63 -7.42 -3.59 20.49
C LEU A 63 -6.91 -4.93 19.95
N GLN A 64 -6.26 -5.73 20.79
CA GLN A 64 -5.71 -7.03 20.40
C GLN A 64 -6.77 -7.94 19.75
N PRO A 65 -8.01 -8.09 20.28
CA PRO A 65 -9.00 -8.97 19.65
C PRO A 65 -9.40 -8.48 18.26
N LEU A 66 -9.49 -7.16 18.06
CA LEU A 66 -9.81 -6.58 16.77
C LEU A 66 -8.67 -6.79 15.76
N ALA A 67 -7.42 -6.53 16.18
CA ALA A 67 -6.26 -6.76 15.32
C ALA A 67 -6.10 -8.24 14.96
N TYR A 68 -6.33 -9.15 15.92
CA TYR A 68 -6.33 -10.59 15.67
C TYR A 68 -7.42 -10.99 14.68
N ALA A 69 -8.63 -10.44 14.81
CA ALA A 69 -9.69 -10.64 13.82
C ALA A 69 -9.28 -10.10 12.44
N GLY A 70 -8.57 -8.97 12.36
CA GLY A 70 -7.99 -8.47 11.11
C GLY A 70 -7.01 -9.44 10.45
N MET A 71 -6.20 -10.16 11.24
CA MET A 71 -5.28 -11.19 10.72
C MET A 71 -6.01 -12.44 10.22
N MET A 72 -7.03 -12.88 10.95
CA MET A 72 -7.62 -14.20 10.77
C MET A 72 -8.90 -14.20 9.92
N ASP A 73 -9.74 -13.18 10.03
CA ASP A 73 -11.05 -13.16 9.38
C ASP A 73 -10.94 -12.71 7.92
N CYS A 74 -10.84 -13.69 7.03
CA CYS A 74 -10.79 -13.47 5.59
C CYS A 74 -12.14 -13.68 4.92
N TYR A 75 -12.77 -14.82 5.20
CA TYR A 75 -13.95 -15.26 4.44
C TYR A 75 -15.11 -14.26 4.53
N SER A 76 -15.35 -13.66 5.70
CA SER A 76 -16.46 -12.71 5.85
C SER A 76 -16.31 -11.48 4.96
N ARG A 77 -15.07 -11.03 4.76
CA ARG A 77 -14.70 -9.83 4.00
C ARG A 77 -14.73 -10.06 2.51
N TYR A 78 -14.24 -11.21 2.06
CA TYR A 78 -14.12 -11.55 0.64
C TYR A 78 -15.27 -12.39 0.11
N LYS A 79 -16.33 -12.59 0.90
CA LYS A 79 -17.44 -13.48 0.54
C LYS A 79 -18.02 -13.17 -0.83
N GLU A 80 -18.27 -11.90 -1.14
CA GLU A 80 -18.88 -11.50 -2.42
C GLU A 80 -17.95 -11.80 -3.60
N LEU A 81 -16.66 -11.49 -3.48
CA LEU A 81 -15.66 -11.85 -4.47
C LEU A 81 -15.55 -13.37 -4.65
N ILE A 82 -15.55 -14.15 -3.57
CA ILE A 82 -15.49 -15.62 -3.64
C ILE A 82 -16.69 -16.18 -4.40
N GLU A 83 -17.91 -15.66 -4.16
CA GLU A 83 -19.08 -16.10 -4.92
C GLU A 83 -18.97 -15.69 -6.40
N ARG A 84 -18.48 -14.49 -6.72
CA ARG A 84 -18.21 -14.08 -8.11
C ARG A 84 -17.25 -15.04 -8.82
N ILE A 85 -16.17 -15.45 -8.16
CA ILE A 85 -15.19 -16.41 -8.73
C ILE A 85 -15.86 -17.76 -9.03
N ARG A 86 -16.74 -18.22 -8.15
CA ARG A 86 -17.49 -19.46 -8.38
C ARG A 86 -18.44 -19.35 -9.58
N GLU A 87 -19.05 -18.17 -9.77
CA GLU A 87 -19.98 -17.91 -10.88
C GLU A 87 -19.26 -17.72 -12.22
N SER A 88 -18.03 -17.21 -12.23
CA SER A 88 -17.24 -17.01 -13.45
C SER A 88 -16.72 -18.33 -14.07
N GLY A 89 -16.87 -19.45 -13.36
CA GLY A 89 -16.39 -20.76 -13.80
C GLY A 89 -14.87 -20.93 -13.66
N VAL A 90 -14.20 -20.00 -12.96
CA VAL A 90 -12.79 -20.07 -12.63
C VAL A 90 -12.61 -21.05 -11.46
N GLU A 91 -11.88 -22.13 -11.68
CA GLU A 91 -11.63 -23.15 -10.65
C GLU A 91 -10.52 -22.68 -9.70
N VAL A 92 -10.91 -22.31 -8.47
CA VAL A 92 -9.98 -21.98 -7.38
C VAL A 92 -10.24 -22.82 -6.14
N GLU A 93 -9.17 -23.18 -5.45
CA GLU A 93 -9.21 -23.73 -4.10
C GLU A 93 -9.16 -22.59 -3.07
N TRP A 94 -10.02 -22.65 -2.05
CA TRP A 94 -10.07 -21.66 -0.98
C TRP A 94 -9.80 -22.30 0.38
N ARG A 95 -8.65 -21.97 0.99
CA ARG A 95 -8.26 -22.48 2.32
C ARG A 95 -8.94 -21.68 3.43
N ARG A 96 -9.98 -22.25 4.05
CA ARG A 96 -10.75 -21.56 5.12
C ARG A 96 -10.06 -21.51 6.48
N GLU A 97 -9.06 -22.37 6.70
CA GLU A 97 -8.43 -22.57 8.01
C GLU A 97 -7.05 -21.90 8.13
N ALA A 98 -6.66 -21.11 7.12
CA ALA A 98 -5.40 -20.36 7.12
C ALA A 98 -5.64 -18.88 7.51
N PRO A 99 -4.60 -18.17 7.99
CA PRO A 99 -4.63 -16.71 8.10
C PRO A 99 -5.06 -16.05 6.80
N CYS A 100 -5.63 -14.84 6.89
CA CYS A 100 -6.21 -14.20 5.72
C CYS A 100 -5.18 -13.91 4.62
N CYS A 101 -3.98 -13.47 5.00
CA CYS A 101 -2.89 -13.24 4.04
C CYS A 101 -2.52 -14.50 3.27
N GLU A 102 -2.28 -15.62 3.94
CA GLU A 102 -1.99 -16.91 3.28
C GLU A 102 -3.12 -17.35 2.34
N THR A 103 -4.37 -17.11 2.73
CA THR A 103 -5.54 -17.48 1.93
C THR A 103 -5.63 -16.64 0.65
N LEU A 104 -5.39 -15.33 0.75
CA LEU A 104 -5.43 -14.40 -0.37
C LEU A 104 -4.23 -14.56 -1.30
N GLU A 105 -3.04 -14.81 -0.76
CA GLU A 105 -1.83 -15.14 -1.53
C GLU A 105 -2.06 -16.39 -2.39
N ASP A 106 -2.58 -17.46 -1.80
CA ASP A 106 -2.90 -18.70 -2.51
C ASP A 106 -3.95 -18.48 -3.62
N LEU A 107 -4.98 -17.67 -3.35
CA LEU A 107 -5.97 -17.33 -4.38
C LEU A 107 -5.33 -16.54 -5.53
N VAL A 108 -4.60 -15.48 -5.22
CA VAL A 108 -3.95 -14.63 -6.24
C VAL A 108 -2.97 -15.45 -7.07
N GLU A 109 -2.18 -16.33 -6.46
CA GLU A 109 -1.30 -17.24 -7.20
C GLU A 109 -2.05 -18.11 -8.20
N GLN A 110 -3.19 -18.68 -7.82
CA GLN A 110 -4.02 -19.49 -8.72
C GLN A 110 -4.52 -18.66 -9.91
N LEU A 111 -5.04 -17.45 -9.66
CA LEU A 111 -5.52 -16.55 -10.71
C LEU A 111 -4.39 -16.13 -11.66
N LEU A 112 -3.23 -15.77 -11.12
CA LEU A 112 -2.05 -15.40 -11.90
C LEU A 112 -1.59 -16.55 -12.82
N ARG A 113 -1.54 -17.78 -12.30
CA ARG A 113 -1.18 -18.97 -13.10
C ARG A 113 -2.11 -19.13 -14.30
N MET A 114 -3.42 -19.00 -14.11
CA MET A 114 -4.40 -19.09 -15.20
C MET A 114 -4.22 -18.00 -16.27
N ILE A 115 -3.96 -16.75 -15.85
CA ILE A 115 -3.70 -15.63 -16.76
C ILE A 115 -2.44 -15.88 -17.61
N LEU A 116 -1.36 -16.30 -16.95
CA LEU A 116 -0.07 -16.54 -17.60
C LEU A 116 -0.12 -17.74 -18.56
N ASP A 117 -0.79 -18.83 -18.17
CA ASP A 117 -0.95 -20.02 -19.00
C ASP A 117 -1.73 -19.72 -20.28
N LYS A 118 -2.72 -18.82 -20.20
CA LYS A 118 -3.50 -18.34 -21.35
C LYS A 118 -2.79 -17.22 -22.14
N GLY A 119 -1.69 -16.67 -21.62
CA GLY A 119 -0.97 -15.54 -22.23
C GLY A 119 -1.74 -14.22 -22.22
N LEU A 120 -2.70 -14.07 -21.30
CA LEU A 120 -3.58 -12.89 -21.22
C LEU A 120 -2.86 -11.64 -20.66
N ASP A 121 -1.73 -11.84 -19.97
CA ASP A 121 -0.81 -10.78 -19.54
C ASP A 121 -0.38 -9.87 -20.70
N LYS A 122 -0.23 -10.45 -21.89
CA LYS A 122 0.16 -9.73 -23.12
C LYS A 122 -1.03 -9.09 -23.83
N THR A 123 -2.22 -9.66 -23.66
CA THR A 123 -3.46 -9.16 -24.25
C THR A 123 -3.95 -7.89 -23.55
N TYR A 124 -3.75 -7.82 -22.23
CA TYR A 124 -4.19 -6.70 -21.38
C TYR A 124 -3.03 -6.00 -20.66
N PRO A 125 -2.06 -5.40 -21.39
CA PRO A 125 -0.83 -4.88 -20.80
C PRO A 125 -1.05 -3.75 -19.78
N GLY A 126 -2.12 -2.96 -19.93
CA GLY A 126 -2.46 -1.90 -18.96
C GLY A 126 -2.96 -2.45 -17.62
N LYS A 127 -3.91 -3.39 -17.65
CA LYS A 127 -4.39 -4.08 -16.45
C LYS A 127 -3.28 -4.89 -15.80
N TRP A 128 -2.45 -5.56 -16.62
CA TRP A 128 -1.31 -6.33 -16.15
C TRP A 128 -0.25 -5.46 -15.46
N ALA A 129 0.07 -4.28 -15.99
CA ALA A 129 0.98 -3.35 -15.31
C ALA A 129 0.47 -2.98 -13.91
N ARG A 130 -0.83 -2.71 -13.76
CA ARG A 130 -1.44 -2.42 -12.45
C ARG A 130 -1.37 -3.62 -11.49
N VAL A 131 -1.61 -4.84 -11.99
CA VAL A 131 -1.40 -6.08 -11.21
C VAL A 131 0.04 -6.15 -10.68
N GLN A 132 1.04 -5.87 -11.54
CA GLN A 132 2.45 -5.91 -11.14
C GLN A 132 2.81 -4.85 -10.09
N GLU A 133 2.15 -3.69 -10.09
CA GLU A 133 2.32 -2.67 -9.05
C GLU A 133 1.72 -3.10 -7.71
N LEU A 134 0.54 -3.73 -7.73
CA LEU A 134 -0.19 -4.12 -6.53
C LEU A 134 0.47 -5.30 -5.79
N LEU A 135 1.03 -6.27 -6.51
CA LEU A 135 1.63 -7.48 -5.93
C LEU A 135 2.66 -7.22 -4.81
N PRO A 136 3.71 -6.41 -5.00
CA PRO A 136 4.67 -6.14 -3.93
C PRO A 136 4.04 -5.35 -2.76
N TYR A 137 2.99 -4.57 -3.02
CA TYR A 137 2.35 -3.77 -1.98
C TYR A 137 1.42 -4.60 -1.09
N VAL A 138 0.70 -5.58 -1.65
CA VAL A 138 -0.13 -6.48 -0.84
C VAL A 138 0.71 -7.40 0.06
N GLU A 139 1.87 -7.85 -0.42
CA GLU A 139 2.87 -8.58 0.39
C GLU A 139 3.39 -7.71 1.55
N LEU A 140 3.72 -6.44 1.25
CA LEU A 140 4.12 -5.47 2.28
C LEU A 140 3.04 -5.31 3.35
N CYS A 141 1.77 -5.18 2.93
CA CYS A 141 0.65 -5.02 3.84
C CYS A 141 0.53 -6.20 4.80
N CYS A 142 0.62 -7.42 4.29
CA CYS A 142 0.58 -8.65 5.09
C CYS A 142 1.74 -8.72 6.09
N ARG A 143 2.97 -8.47 5.64
CA ARG A 143 4.15 -8.45 6.51
C ARG A 143 4.04 -7.40 7.63
N GLN A 144 3.68 -6.16 7.29
CA GLN A 144 3.57 -5.07 8.27
C GLN A 144 2.47 -5.34 9.30
N LEU A 145 1.32 -5.86 8.85
CA LEU A 145 0.22 -6.25 9.73
C LEU A 145 0.66 -7.20 10.83
N GLU A 146 1.44 -8.23 10.50
CA GLU A 146 1.95 -9.21 11.45
C GLU A 146 3.02 -8.61 12.37
N GLU A 147 4.01 -7.93 11.78
CA GLU A 147 5.10 -7.27 12.52
C GLU A 147 4.52 -6.35 13.62
N TYR A 148 3.53 -5.52 13.28
CA TYR A 148 2.89 -4.63 14.24
C TYR A 148 2.01 -5.36 15.25
N PHE A 149 1.33 -6.44 14.87
CA PHE A 149 0.55 -7.23 15.81
C PHE A 149 1.45 -7.83 16.89
N PHE A 150 2.53 -8.50 16.49
CA PHE A 150 3.46 -9.14 17.42
C PHE A 150 4.29 -8.13 18.23
N ALA A 151 4.52 -6.93 17.70
CA ALA A 151 5.10 -5.82 18.45
C ALA A 151 4.11 -5.18 19.47
N GLY A 152 2.85 -5.63 19.51
CA GLY A 152 1.80 -5.08 20.36
C GLY A 152 1.25 -3.74 19.88
N ASN A 153 1.56 -3.30 18.65
CA ASN A 153 0.99 -2.10 18.04
C ASN A 153 -0.27 -2.44 17.24
N TYR A 154 -1.36 -2.69 17.95
CA TYR A 154 -2.62 -3.12 17.34
C TYR A 154 -3.29 -2.05 16.47
N ILE A 155 -2.98 -0.77 16.68
CA ILE A 155 -3.52 0.31 15.82
C ILE A 155 -2.87 0.24 14.45
N ALA A 156 -1.54 0.13 14.39
CA ALA A 156 -0.85 -0.03 13.12
C ALA A 156 -1.21 -1.36 12.45
N SER A 157 -1.32 -2.46 13.21
CA SER A 157 -1.77 -3.75 12.67
C SER A 157 -3.15 -3.66 12.00
N ASN A 158 -4.12 -3.00 12.64
CA ASN A 158 -5.44 -2.77 12.04
C ASN A 158 -5.38 -1.86 10.80
N TYR A 159 -4.55 -0.82 10.81
CA TYR A 159 -4.33 0.03 9.64
C TYR A 159 -3.86 -0.83 8.45
N TRP A 160 -2.84 -1.65 8.64
CA TRP A 160 -2.31 -2.52 7.58
C TRP A 160 -3.30 -3.61 7.15
N SER A 161 -4.15 -4.09 8.06
CA SER A 161 -5.28 -4.97 7.69
C SER A 161 -6.24 -4.29 6.72
N ASN A 162 -6.57 -3.01 6.95
CA ASN A 162 -7.46 -2.29 6.05
C ASN A 162 -6.79 -1.97 4.71
N GLN A 163 -5.47 -1.69 4.71
CA GLN A 163 -4.72 -1.49 3.46
C GLN A 163 -4.65 -2.77 2.65
N ARG A 164 -4.31 -3.91 3.30
CA ARG A 164 -4.41 -5.24 2.69
C ARG A 164 -5.76 -5.44 2.03
N ASP A 165 -6.85 -5.18 2.78
CA ASP A 165 -8.18 -5.49 2.32
C ASP A 165 -8.51 -4.78 0.99
N ARG A 166 -8.30 -3.46 0.94
CA ARG A 166 -8.54 -2.63 -0.25
C ARG A 166 -7.71 -3.05 -1.45
N ASN A 167 -6.44 -3.37 -1.24
CA ASN A 167 -5.52 -3.64 -2.35
C ASN A 167 -5.68 -5.07 -2.89
N TYR A 168 -6.01 -6.04 -2.04
CA TYR A 168 -6.39 -7.37 -2.53
C TYR A 168 -7.74 -7.37 -3.24
N GLU A 169 -8.71 -6.55 -2.81
CA GLU A 169 -9.97 -6.39 -3.53
C GLU A 169 -9.72 -5.89 -4.95
N GLU A 170 -9.00 -4.78 -5.12
CA GLU A 170 -8.62 -4.26 -6.45
C GLU A 170 -7.84 -5.29 -7.27
N LEU A 171 -6.84 -5.96 -6.66
CA LEU A 171 -6.02 -6.95 -7.33
C LEU A 171 -6.85 -8.12 -7.85
N ILE A 172 -7.72 -8.70 -7.01
CA ILE A 172 -8.56 -9.84 -7.38
C ILE A 172 -9.56 -9.43 -8.45
N GLU A 173 -10.17 -8.25 -8.35
CA GLU A 173 -11.07 -7.73 -9.38
C GLU A 173 -10.38 -7.60 -10.74
N LEU A 174 -9.18 -7.01 -10.79
CA LEU A 174 -8.41 -6.88 -12.03
C LEU A 174 -8.07 -8.24 -12.64
N LEU A 175 -7.65 -9.20 -11.81
CA LEU A 175 -7.34 -10.56 -12.27
C LEU A 175 -8.58 -11.25 -12.84
N LEU A 176 -9.74 -11.09 -12.20
CA LEU A 176 -10.99 -11.66 -12.69
C LEU A 176 -11.46 -11.01 -13.98
N GLU A 177 -11.38 -9.69 -14.10
CA GLU A 177 -11.71 -9.01 -15.35
C GLU A 177 -10.84 -9.49 -16.52
N ILE A 178 -9.53 -9.69 -16.29
CA ILE A 178 -8.64 -10.25 -17.33
C ILE A 178 -9.09 -11.65 -17.73
N LEU A 179 -9.47 -12.50 -16.77
CA LEU A 179 -9.91 -13.87 -17.02
C LEU A 179 -11.31 -13.97 -17.66
N GLU A 180 -12.21 -13.03 -17.34
CA GLU A 180 -13.57 -12.97 -17.87
C GLU A 180 -13.61 -12.39 -19.29
N GLU A 181 -12.71 -11.46 -19.62
CA GLU A 181 -12.63 -10.83 -20.95
C GLU A 181 -11.84 -11.65 -21.98
N GLY A 182 -11.00 -12.61 -21.53
CA GLY A 182 -10.04 -13.37 -22.36
C GLY A 182 -10.44 -14.82 -22.66
#